data_AF-A0A6V8LA58-F1
#
_entry.id   AF-A0A6V8LA58-F1
#
_cell.length_a   1.000
_cell.length_b   1.000
_cell.length_c   1.000
_cell.angle_alpha   90.00
_cell.angle_beta   90.00
_cell.angle_gamma   90.00
#
_symmetry.space_group_name_H-M   'P 1'
#
loop_
_entity.id
_entity.type
_entity.pdbx_description
1 polymer ?
#
loop_
_entity_poly.entity_id
_entity_poly.type
_entity_poly.pdbx_seq_one_letter_code
_entity_poly.pdbx_strand_id
1 'polypeptide(L)'
;MLGGVWRRMPSGSTPRGRWAVSPELGAVMVAALPTLLALIAIAPALWVALVDPHQTVNHIWQGPPAVLTDPAHTVDPTDVLGTLLLTITAALAAIGFGGGFSGGGRTAQAIPVVLPGAAITLLIAPIGLGAQWPASTMAALAVFTLAMLGLALSPPPPAAERARPLRITRIVVFALGLAAGGAGLAGSLAEKSLTLFTLGGAVAVGAIAANFGRTQRARILGWLFAAVSAEGFVLTAALIAGLDPAWSAYGVLAVGAALLVVAAVLPRLRRPESYREAATVEWSGYAAALIALALAFDQPGHVAGLLAAWGAVLGVASARPGRRALERRTLFWASILSEIVAWWLFMAISEVALPEAYTLPFAALALLVGLVELRQRPDLSSWTAYGPALVAAFVPTLVIALRTDAGTTREVLLILGAVGTVIFGARTRQQAPLVIGSAVTVIAALHALIVVGLSWLILIPVGLLLMLFGATNESRRRTQERWRAVTRMR
;
A
#
# COMPACT_ATOMS: atom_id res chain seq x y z
N MET A 1 81.45 -13.21 62.89
CA MET A 1 81.89 -12.71 61.58
C MET A 1 80.82 -13.07 60.54
N LEU A 2 80.27 -12.02 59.92
CA LEU A 2 79.49 -11.89 58.68
C LEU A 2 79.03 -13.14 57.87
N GLY A 3 77.74 -13.14 57.52
CA GLY A 3 77.16 -13.85 56.36
C GLY A 3 75.73 -14.29 56.66
N GLY A 4 74.66 -13.94 55.94
CA GLY A 4 74.47 -13.23 54.68
C GLY A 4 73.02 -13.48 54.26
N VAL A 5 72.08 -12.66 54.76
CA VAL A 5 70.65 -12.79 54.44
C VAL A 5 70.38 -12.04 53.14
N TRP A 6 70.46 -12.76 52.02
CA TRP A 6 70.09 -12.24 50.70
C TRP A 6 68.57 -12.13 50.59
N ARG A 7 68.08 -10.93 50.82
CA ARG A 7 66.70 -10.50 50.59
C ARG A 7 66.45 -10.49 49.06
N ARG A 8 65.69 -11.46 48.53
CA ARG A 8 65.18 -11.40 47.15
C ARG A 8 64.25 -10.19 47.02
N MET A 9 64.65 -9.20 46.23
CA MET A 9 63.74 -8.15 45.78
C MET A 9 62.76 -8.72 44.75
N PRO A 10 61.49 -8.28 44.73
CA PRO A 10 60.58 -8.61 43.64
C PRO A 10 61.10 -7.99 42.34
N SER A 11 61.19 -8.84 41.32
CA SER A 11 61.50 -8.49 39.93
C SER A 11 60.67 -7.29 39.49
N GLY A 12 61.36 -6.26 38.99
CA GLY A 12 60.78 -5.01 38.54
C GLY A 12 59.60 -5.23 37.60
N SER A 13 58.47 -4.63 37.97
CA SER A 13 57.41 -4.31 37.04
C SER A 13 57.99 -3.46 35.92
N THR A 14 58.15 -4.03 34.74
CA THR A 14 58.38 -3.28 33.51
C THR A 14 57.32 -2.18 33.42
N PRO A 15 57.67 -0.89 33.37
CA PRO A 15 56.67 0.15 33.17
C PRO A 15 56.15 -0.02 31.74
N ARG A 16 54.96 -0.60 31.59
CA ARG A 16 54.18 -0.47 30.35
C ARG A 16 53.98 1.03 30.17
N GLY A 17 54.76 1.63 29.27
CA GLY A 17 54.66 3.04 28.94
C GLY A 17 53.21 3.39 28.67
N ARG A 18 52.59 4.13 29.59
CA ARG A 18 51.30 4.77 29.36
C ARG A 18 51.59 5.91 28.40
N TRP A 19 51.46 5.65 27.12
CA TRP A 19 51.41 6.69 26.11
C TRP A 19 50.32 7.68 26.52
N ALA A 20 50.66 8.97 26.63
CA ALA A 20 49.74 10.03 27.08
C ALA A 20 48.56 10.26 26.12
N VAL A 21 48.67 9.74 24.90
CA VAL A 21 47.62 9.70 23.89
C VAL A 21 47.50 8.23 23.47
N SER A 22 46.30 7.67 23.49
CA SER A 22 46.12 6.32 22.95
C SER A 22 46.55 6.31 21.47
N PRO A 23 47.38 5.35 21.02
CA PRO A 23 47.86 5.33 19.63
C PRO A 23 46.72 5.32 18.60
N GLU A 24 45.53 4.86 19.00
CA GLU A 24 44.28 4.92 18.26
C GLU A 24 43.79 6.37 18.01
N LEU A 25 43.87 7.26 19.01
CA LEU A 25 43.52 8.68 18.88
C LEU A 25 44.51 9.43 18.00
N GLY A 26 45.80 9.10 18.10
CA GLY A 26 46.85 9.64 17.24
C GLY A 26 46.65 9.25 15.76
N ALA A 27 46.35 7.97 15.50
CA ALA A 27 46.07 7.48 14.15
C ALA A 27 44.80 8.10 13.55
N VAL A 28 43.72 8.27 14.33
CA VAL A 28 42.47 8.91 13.89
C VAL A 28 42.70 10.38 13.55
N MET A 29 43.46 11.12 14.36
CA MET A 29 43.76 12.52 14.08
C MET A 29 44.63 12.71 12.83
N VAL A 30 45.61 11.82 12.60
CA VAL A 30 46.47 11.86 11.41
C VAL A 30 45.69 11.47 10.15
N ALA A 31 44.72 10.56 10.25
CA ALA A 31 43.87 10.17 9.12
C ALA A 31 42.73 11.17 8.81
N ALA A 32 42.32 12.01 9.77
CA ALA A 32 41.22 12.94 9.61
C ALA A 32 41.50 14.02 8.55
N LEU A 33 42.70 14.61 8.56
CA LEU A 33 43.05 15.68 7.63
C LEU A 33 43.14 15.21 6.16
N PRO A 34 43.82 14.09 5.82
CA PRO A 34 43.79 13.53 4.47
C PRO A 34 42.39 13.13 4.01
N THR A 35 41.56 12.58 4.91
CA THR A 35 40.18 12.20 4.56
C THR A 35 39.33 13.42 4.25
N LEU A 36 39.48 14.51 5.01
CA LEU A 36 38.77 15.76 4.78
C LEU A 36 39.21 16.42 3.48
N LEU A 37 40.51 16.43 3.19
CA LEU A 37 41.04 16.95 1.92
C LEU A 37 40.55 16.12 0.71
N ALA A 38 40.53 14.79 0.84
CA ALA A 38 39.96 13.92 -0.20
C ALA A 38 38.47 14.22 -0.41
N LEU A 39 37.70 14.39 0.66
CA LEU A 39 36.27 14.70 0.56
C LEU A 39 36.01 16.03 -0.14
N ILE A 40 36.83 17.05 0.14
CA ILE A 40 36.76 18.35 -0.54
C ILE A 40 37.09 18.22 -2.03
N ALA A 41 38.13 17.46 -2.37
CA ALA A 41 38.52 17.24 -3.76
C ALA A 41 37.44 16.51 -4.57
N ILE A 42 36.76 15.55 -3.95
CA ILE A 42 35.72 14.72 -4.58
C ILE A 42 34.34 15.42 -4.59
N ALA A 43 34.14 16.48 -3.80
CA ALA A 43 32.86 17.15 -3.64
C ALA A 43 32.25 17.67 -4.97
N PRO A 44 33.00 18.31 -5.89
CA PRO A 44 32.45 18.74 -7.18
C PRO A 44 31.96 17.55 -8.03
N ALA A 45 32.72 16.46 -8.05
CA ALA A 45 32.35 15.27 -8.79
C ALA A 45 31.09 14.59 -8.23
N LEU A 46 30.96 14.54 -6.90
CA LEU A 46 29.73 14.07 -6.24
C LEU A 46 28.54 14.99 -6.51
N TRP A 47 28.77 16.31 -6.58
CA TRP A 47 27.73 17.26 -6.93
C TRP A 47 27.21 16.99 -8.35
N VAL A 48 28.09 16.86 -9.34
CA VAL A 48 27.71 16.55 -10.72
C VAL A 48 26.95 15.22 -10.80
N ALA A 49 27.41 14.20 -10.07
CA ALA A 49 26.80 12.89 -10.13
C ALA A 49 25.47 12.76 -9.37
N LEU A 50 25.27 13.52 -8.29
CA LEU A 50 24.09 13.39 -7.41
C LEU A 50 23.07 14.51 -7.55
N VAL A 51 23.49 15.72 -7.92
CA VAL A 51 22.62 16.91 -7.93
C VAL A 51 22.17 17.26 -9.34
N ASP A 52 23.09 17.30 -10.31
CA ASP A 52 22.75 17.71 -11.68
C ASP A 52 21.66 16.86 -12.36
N PRO A 53 21.55 15.53 -12.12
CA PRO A 53 20.46 14.73 -12.66
C PRO A 53 19.07 15.18 -12.26
N HIS A 54 18.91 15.87 -11.13
CA HIS A 54 17.61 16.38 -10.68
C HIS A 54 17.05 17.48 -11.58
N GLN A 55 17.87 18.16 -12.39
CA GLN A 55 17.37 19.14 -13.36
C GLN A 55 16.47 18.51 -14.43
N THR A 56 16.65 17.22 -14.71
CA THR A 56 15.83 16.43 -15.65
C THR A 56 14.35 16.38 -15.23
N VAL A 57 14.03 16.59 -13.95
CA VAL A 57 12.63 16.62 -13.46
C VAL A 57 11.82 17.74 -14.13
N ASN A 58 12.47 18.82 -14.56
CA ASN A 58 11.81 19.90 -15.29
C ASN A 58 11.73 19.66 -16.82
N HIS A 59 12.38 18.59 -17.31
CA HIS A 59 12.55 18.27 -18.75
C HIS A 59 12.21 16.80 -19.04
N ILE A 60 11.11 16.31 -18.46
CA ILE A 60 10.69 14.90 -18.58
C ILE A 60 10.45 14.54 -20.06
N TRP A 61 11.16 13.54 -20.55
CA TRP A 61 11.14 13.03 -21.94
C TRP A 61 11.47 14.07 -23.02
N GLN A 62 12.21 15.12 -22.66
CA GLN A 62 12.70 16.14 -23.60
C GLN A 62 14.18 15.92 -23.98
N GLY A 63 14.80 14.82 -23.54
CA GLY A 63 16.23 14.54 -23.69
C GLY A 63 17.05 14.98 -22.47
N PRO A 64 18.35 14.63 -22.41
CA PRO A 64 19.20 14.99 -21.30
C PRO A 64 19.48 16.51 -21.30
N PRO A 65 19.35 17.21 -20.14
CA PRO A 65 19.79 18.60 -20.04
C PRO A 65 21.30 18.71 -20.29
N ALA A 66 21.75 19.86 -20.79
CA ALA A 66 23.14 20.11 -21.18
C ALA A 66 24.14 19.77 -20.05
N VAL A 67 23.76 19.99 -18.80
CA VAL A 67 24.59 19.70 -17.62
C VAL A 67 24.96 18.21 -17.48
N LEU A 68 24.14 17.29 -18.03
CA LEU A 68 24.43 15.84 -18.02
C LEU A 68 25.30 15.38 -19.19
N THR A 69 25.47 16.23 -20.21
CA THR A 69 26.24 15.96 -21.44
C THR A 69 27.50 16.83 -21.57
N ASP A 70 27.56 17.93 -20.82
CA ASP A 70 28.71 18.82 -20.69
C ASP A 70 28.68 19.51 -19.31
N PRO A 71 29.14 18.83 -18.24
CA PRO A 71 29.11 19.37 -16.90
C PRO A 71 30.07 20.54 -16.75
N ALA A 72 29.62 21.62 -16.10
CA ALA A 72 30.40 22.84 -15.89
C ALA A 72 31.70 22.61 -15.07
N HIS A 73 31.74 21.52 -14.30
CA HIS A 73 32.93 21.07 -13.59
C HIS A 73 33.50 19.84 -14.28
N THR A 74 34.65 20.01 -14.94
CA THR A 74 35.41 18.90 -15.50
C THR A 74 35.94 18.03 -14.36
N VAL A 75 35.42 16.81 -14.26
CA VAL A 75 35.99 15.78 -13.39
C VAL A 75 37.20 15.19 -14.11
N ASP A 76 38.39 15.36 -13.54
CA ASP A 76 39.61 14.85 -14.15
C ASP A 76 39.69 13.33 -13.95
N PRO A 77 40.08 12.51 -14.95
CA PRO A 77 40.36 11.08 -14.77
C PRO A 77 41.24 10.77 -13.54
N THR A 78 42.12 11.71 -13.16
CA THR A 78 42.97 11.63 -11.98
C THR A 78 42.17 11.52 -10.67
N ASP A 79 40.97 12.11 -10.57
CA ASP A 79 40.10 12.03 -9.40
C ASP A 79 39.49 10.63 -9.22
N VAL A 80 39.21 9.94 -10.34
CA VAL A 80 38.74 8.55 -10.35
C VAL A 80 39.86 7.61 -9.87
N LEU A 81 41.08 7.82 -10.36
CA LEU A 81 42.24 7.06 -9.91
C LEU A 81 42.56 7.35 -8.43
N GLY A 82 42.47 8.62 -8.02
CA GLY A 82 42.66 9.06 -6.64
C GLY A 82 41.67 8.40 -5.68
N THR A 83 40.38 8.40 -6.01
CA THR A 83 39.33 7.72 -5.21
C THR A 83 39.53 6.21 -5.14
N LEU A 84 39.90 5.57 -6.26
CA LEU A 84 40.17 4.14 -6.31
C LEU A 84 41.40 3.78 -5.46
N LEU A 85 42.50 4.53 -5.58
CA LEU A 85 43.72 4.35 -4.79
C LEU A 85 43.46 4.61 -3.30
N LEU A 86 42.67 5.62 -2.95
CA LEU A 86 42.27 5.89 -1.57
C LEU A 86 41.44 4.74 -1.00
N THR A 87 40.51 4.19 -1.78
CA THR A 87 39.68 3.03 -1.38
C THR A 87 40.55 1.80 -1.14
N ILE A 88 41.49 1.51 -2.05
CA ILE A 88 42.43 0.38 -1.91
C ILE A 88 43.35 0.60 -0.71
N THR A 89 43.92 1.79 -0.54
CA THR A 89 44.83 2.11 0.56
C THR A 89 44.13 2.00 1.91
N ALA A 90 42.91 2.54 2.02
CA ALA A 90 42.11 2.45 3.23
C ALA A 90 41.68 1.00 3.53
N ALA A 91 41.39 0.19 2.50
CA ALA A 91 41.13 -1.23 2.65
C ALA A 91 42.35 -2.01 3.16
N LEU A 92 43.52 -1.76 2.58
CA LEU A 92 44.78 -2.36 3.00
C LEU A 92 45.16 -1.95 4.43
N ALA A 93 44.96 -0.68 4.79
CA ALA A 93 45.16 -0.19 6.15
C ALA A 93 44.21 -0.86 7.16
N ALA A 94 42.92 -1.02 6.81
CA ALA A 94 41.95 -1.71 7.65
C ALA A 94 42.31 -3.18 7.88
N ILE A 95 42.87 -3.86 6.87
CA ILE A 95 43.35 -5.25 6.98
C ILE A 95 44.66 -5.32 7.79
N GLY A 96 45.57 -4.36 7.59
CA GLY A 96 46.91 -4.34 8.19
C GLY A 96 46.94 -3.96 9.67
N PHE A 97 46.14 -2.97 10.09
CA PHE A 97 46.09 -2.49 11.48
C PHE A 97 45.02 -3.22 12.34
N GLY A 98 44.15 -4.04 11.73
CA GLY A 98 42.98 -4.67 12.37
C GLY A 98 43.24 -5.85 13.33
N GLY A 99 44.50 -6.27 13.53
CA GLY A 99 44.95 -7.12 14.64
C GLY A 99 44.40 -8.56 14.71
N GLY A 100 45.24 -9.55 14.39
CA GLY A 100 45.08 -10.96 14.80
C GLY A 100 45.13 -11.99 13.66
N PHE A 101 46.12 -12.88 13.69
CA PHE A 101 46.39 -13.92 12.68
C PHE A 101 45.43 -15.13 12.70
N SER A 102 44.30 -15.06 13.40
CA SER A 102 43.34 -16.16 13.53
C SER A 102 42.03 -15.92 12.74
N GLY A 103 42.04 -16.40 11.49
CA GLY A 103 40.97 -17.24 10.94
C GLY A 103 39.64 -16.65 10.43
N GLY A 104 39.18 -15.45 10.82
CA GLY A 104 37.83 -15.02 10.37
C GLY A 104 37.47 -13.53 10.41
N GLY A 105 38.29 -12.66 11.03
CA GLY A 105 37.94 -11.25 11.27
C GLY A 105 38.37 -10.25 10.18
N ARG A 106 39.26 -10.63 9.26
CA ARG A 106 39.92 -9.68 8.32
C ARG A 106 38.98 -9.12 7.26
N THR A 107 38.11 -9.97 6.68
CA THR A 107 37.14 -9.55 5.66
C THR A 107 36.07 -8.65 6.26
N ALA A 108 35.60 -8.95 7.47
CA ALA A 108 34.62 -8.13 8.19
C ALA A 108 35.12 -6.71 8.50
N GLN A 109 36.44 -6.52 8.62
CA GLN A 109 37.05 -5.21 8.89
C GLN A 109 37.29 -4.37 7.64
N ALA A 110 37.54 -4.99 6.47
CA ALA A 110 37.76 -4.28 5.21
C ALA A 110 36.45 -3.80 4.55
N ILE A 111 35.39 -4.60 4.65
CA ILE A 111 34.04 -4.31 4.13
C ILE A 111 33.55 -2.89 4.43
N PRO A 112 33.63 -2.38 5.68
CA PRO A 112 33.12 -1.05 6.02
C PRO A 112 33.86 0.12 5.37
N VAL A 113 35.06 -0.11 4.87
CA VAL A 113 35.90 0.91 4.23
C VAL A 113 35.80 0.81 2.70
N VAL A 114 35.82 -0.42 2.16
CA VAL A 114 35.77 -0.67 0.72
C VAL A 114 34.42 -0.28 0.11
N LEU A 115 33.31 -0.60 0.77
CA LEU A 115 31.97 -0.43 0.18
C LEU A 115 31.62 1.02 -0.16
N PRO A 116 31.75 2.00 0.77
CA PRO A 116 31.47 3.41 0.43
C PRO A 116 32.44 3.96 -0.62
N GLY A 117 33.73 3.62 -0.52
CA GLY A 117 34.74 4.08 -1.48
C GLY A 117 34.48 3.55 -2.89
N ALA A 118 34.21 2.25 -3.03
CA ALA A 118 33.87 1.63 -4.30
C ALA A 118 32.57 2.20 -4.91
N ALA A 119 31.57 2.51 -4.08
CA ALA A 119 30.35 3.16 -4.52
C ALA A 119 30.60 4.57 -5.07
N ILE A 120 31.43 5.37 -4.39
CA ILE A 120 31.83 6.71 -4.85
C ILE A 120 32.62 6.63 -6.15
N THR A 121 33.59 5.71 -6.24
CA THR A 121 34.37 5.51 -7.47
C THR A 121 33.46 5.10 -8.64
N LEU A 122 32.52 4.17 -8.42
CA LEU A 122 31.58 3.77 -9.47
C LEU A 122 30.69 4.92 -9.93
N LEU A 123 30.27 5.80 -9.01
CA LEU A 123 29.41 6.94 -9.29
C LEU A 123 30.12 8.01 -10.15
N ILE A 124 31.42 8.23 -9.90
CA ILE A 124 32.21 9.28 -10.55
C ILE A 124 32.92 8.78 -11.82
N ALA A 125 33.23 7.48 -11.90
CA ALA A 125 34.00 6.89 -13.01
C ALA A 125 33.46 7.23 -14.41
N PRO A 126 32.15 7.14 -14.71
CA PRO A 126 31.65 7.47 -16.04
C PRO A 126 31.93 8.94 -16.41
N ILE A 127 31.79 9.86 -15.45
CA ILE A 127 32.00 11.30 -15.65
C ILE A 127 33.47 11.58 -15.93
N GLY A 128 34.38 11.04 -15.10
CA GLY A 128 35.83 11.23 -15.29
C GLY A 128 36.39 10.53 -16.53
N LEU A 129 35.73 9.49 -17.05
CA LEU A 129 36.13 8.79 -18.27
C LEU A 129 35.49 9.39 -19.55
N GLY A 130 34.75 10.48 -19.44
CA GLY A 130 34.04 11.10 -20.56
C GLY A 130 32.82 10.32 -21.05
N ALA A 131 32.44 9.23 -20.37
CA ALA A 131 31.22 8.46 -20.61
C ALA A 131 30.08 9.01 -19.74
N GLN A 132 29.53 10.15 -20.14
CA GLN A 132 28.58 10.92 -19.34
C GLN A 132 27.16 10.31 -19.35
N TRP A 133 26.11 11.04 -19.76
CA TRP A 133 24.80 10.42 -19.97
C TRP A 133 24.80 9.49 -21.20
N PRO A 134 24.23 8.27 -21.14
CA PRO A 134 23.43 7.67 -20.05
C PRO A 134 24.23 6.85 -19.02
N ALA A 135 25.53 6.67 -19.20
CA ALA A 135 26.36 5.80 -18.35
C ALA A 135 26.47 6.27 -16.89
N SER A 136 26.52 7.59 -16.63
CA SER A 136 26.48 8.17 -15.28
C SER A 136 25.18 7.84 -14.54
N THR A 137 24.05 7.87 -15.25
CA THR A 137 22.74 7.49 -14.71
C THR A 137 22.68 6.00 -14.40
N MET A 138 23.18 5.16 -15.31
CA MET A 138 23.27 3.71 -15.09
C MET A 138 24.18 3.37 -13.90
N ALA A 139 25.29 4.08 -13.72
CA ALA A 139 26.17 3.89 -12.59
C ALA A 139 25.49 4.28 -11.27
N ALA A 140 24.75 5.39 -11.21
CA ALA A 140 23.98 5.78 -10.03
C ALA A 140 22.92 4.74 -9.65
N LEU A 141 22.21 4.19 -10.65
CA LEU A 141 21.26 3.08 -10.45
C LEU A 141 21.98 1.80 -9.99
N ALA A 142 23.14 1.47 -10.56
CA ALA A 142 23.95 0.33 -10.15
C ALA A 142 24.39 0.47 -8.69
N VAL A 143 24.86 1.66 -8.27
CA VAL A 143 25.19 1.96 -6.88
C VAL A 143 23.98 1.77 -5.97
N PHE A 144 22.80 2.30 -6.33
CA PHE A 144 21.56 2.10 -5.57
C PHE A 144 21.23 0.62 -5.43
N THR A 145 21.21 -0.14 -6.53
CA THR A 145 20.85 -1.57 -6.52
C THR A 145 21.81 -2.39 -5.66
N LEU A 146 23.13 -2.20 -5.83
CA LEU A 146 24.16 -2.89 -5.05
C LEU A 146 24.09 -2.52 -3.57
N ALA A 147 23.91 -1.23 -3.24
CA ALA A 147 23.80 -0.77 -1.87
C ALA A 147 22.54 -1.33 -1.19
N MET A 148 21.37 -1.21 -1.82
CA MET A 148 20.09 -1.62 -1.24
C MET A 148 19.98 -3.14 -1.12
N LEU A 149 20.36 -3.90 -2.16
CA LEU A 149 20.39 -5.36 -2.07
C LEU A 149 21.47 -5.83 -1.11
N GLY A 150 22.66 -5.21 -1.11
CA GLY A 150 23.71 -5.51 -0.15
C GLY A 150 23.24 -5.34 1.30
N LEU A 151 22.50 -4.26 1.60
CA LEU A 151 21.90 -4.01 2.90
C LEU A 151 20.75 -4.98 3.22
N ALA A 152 19.90 -5.29 2.25
CA ALA A 152 18.76 -6.19 2.44
C ALA A 152 19.19 -7.64 2.68
N LEU A 153 20.21 -8.11 1.94
CA LEU A 153 20.71 -9.47 1.94
C LEU A 153 21.80 -9.74 2.99
N SER A 154 22.32 -8.70 3.66
CA SER A 154 23.29 -8.83 4.75
C SER A 154 22.62 -8.87 6.14
N PRO A 155 23.08 -9.76 7.05
CA PRO A 155 22.61 -9.75 8.43
C PRO A 155 23.06 -8.47 9.16
N PRO A 156 22.25 -7.92 10.08
CA PRO A 156 22.64 -6.77 10.87
C PRO A 156 23.83 -7.11 11.78
N PRO A 157 24.80 -6.18 11.92
CA PRO A 157 25.97 -6.43 12.75
C PRO A 157 25.56 -6.50 14.25
N PRO A 158 26.22 -7.34 15.06
CA PRO A 158 25.88 -7.53 16.48
C PRO A 158 26.04 -6.24 17.30
N ALA A 159 25.38 -6.16 18.46
CA ALA A 159 25.37 -4.97 19.32
C ALA A 159 26.73 -4.62 19.96
N ALA A 160 27.73 -5.50 19.85
CA ALA A 160 29.06 -5.29 20.37
C ALA A 160 29.71 -3.99 19.86
N GLU A 161 30.57 -3.40 20.69
CA GLU A 161 31.28 -2.15 20.36
C GLU A 161 32.19 -2.29 19.14
N ARG A 162 32.80 -3.48 18.95
CA ARG A 162 33.60 -3.83 17.75
C ARG A 162 32.83 -3.72 16.43
N ALA A 163 31.50 -3.75 16.47
CA ALA A 163 30.62 -3.65 15.31
C ALA A 163 30.09 -2.22 15.06
N ARG A 164 30.48 -1.22 15.87
CA ARG A 164 30.16 0.20 15.66
C ARG A 164 30.56 0.73 14.27
N PRO A 165 31.79 0.52 13.75
CA PRO A 165 32.16 1.01 12.42
C PRO A 165 31.28 0.39 11.31
N LEU A 166 30.96 -0.90 11.40
CA LEU A 166 30.06 -1.58 10.46
C LEU A 166 28.65 -0.96 10.44
N ARG A 167 28.13 -0.55 11.59
CA ARG A 167 26.82 0.14 11.67
C ARG A 167 26.87 1.50 10.98
N ILE A 168 27.92 2.28 11.23
CA ILE A 168 28.11 3.60 10.59
C ILE A 168 28.21 3.42 9.08
N THR A 169 29.03 2.49 8.58
CA THR A 169 29.10 2.19 7.14
C THR A 169 27.74 1.82 6.59
N ARG A 170 26.95 0.95 7.24
CA ARG A 170 25.60 0.61 6.72
C ARG A 170 24.70 1.83 6.58
N ILE A 171 24.79 2.79 7.51
CA ILE A 171 24.05 4.06 7.41
C ILE A 171 24.57 4.90 6.24
N VAL A 172 25.90 5.02 6.08
CA VAL A 172 26.51 5.77 4.97
C VAL A 172 26.15 5.13 3.62
N VAL A 173 26.26 3.81 3.48
CA VAL A 173 25.87 3.08 2.26
C VAL A 173 24.38 3.21 1.98
N PHE A 174 23.54 3.23 3.02
CA PHE A 174 22.11 3.47 2.85
C PHE A 174 21.83 4.89 2.34
N ALA A 175 22.43 5.91 2.95
CA ALA A 175 22.27 7.30 2.55
C ALA A 175 22.82 7.57 1.14
N LEU A 176 24.02 7.07 0.85
CA LEU A 176 24.64 7.16 -0.47
C LEU A 176 23.82 6.41 -1.52
N GLY A 177 23.33 5.21 -1.19
CA GLY A 177 22.43 4.45 -2.02
C GLY A 177 21.17 5.23 -2.36
N LEU A 178 20.49 5.81 -1.37
CA LEU A 178 19.30 6.65 -1.60
C LEU A 178 19.59 7.87 -2.48
N ALA A 179 20.70 8.57 -2.23
CA ALA A 179 21.11 9.72 -3.03
C ALA A 179 21.37 9.31 -4.50
N ALA A 180 22.13 8.22 -4.71
CA ALA A 180 22.41 7.69 -6.03
C ALA A 180 21.13 7.18 -6.72
N GLY A 181 20.21 6.57 -5.98
CA GLY A 181 18.92 6.13 -6.50
C GLY A 181 18.05 7.30 -6.95
N GLY A 182 18.01 8.39 -6.18
CA GLY A 182 17.31 9.62 -6.54
C GLY A 182 17.88 10.27 -7.80
N ALA A 183 19.21 10.39 -7.87
CA ALA A 183 19.92 10.92 -9.03
C ALA A 183 19.73 10.04 -10.29
N GLY A 184 19.85 8.71 -10.13
CA GLY A 184 19.63 7.74 -11.21
C GLY A 184 18.20 7.72 -11.72
N LEU A 185 17.21 7.81 -10.83
CA LEU A 185 15.80 7.94 -11.22
C LEU A 185 15.56 9.25 -11.97
N ALA A 186 16.07 10.38 -11.46
CA ALA A 186 15.93 11.67 -12.11
C ALA A 186 16.58 11.68 -13.50
N GLY A 187 17.82 11.20 -13.62
CA GLY A 187 18.51 11.08 -14.92
C GLY A 187 17.81 10.12 -15.89
N SER A 188 17.07 9.13 -15.38
CA SER A 188 16.30 8.22 -16.23
C SER A 188 15.08 8.86 -16.90
N LEU A 189 14.58 9.98 -16.36
CA LEU A 189 13.45 10.73 -16.92
C LEU A 189 13.79 11.43 -18.24
N ALA A 190 15.07 11.53 -18.61
CA ALA A 190 15.51 12.13 -19.87
C ALA A 190 14.95 11.39 -21.08
N GLU A 191 14.81 10.06 -21.00
CA GLU A 191 14.37 9.20 -22.10
C GLU A 191 13.32 8.18 -21.65
N LYS A 192 12.30 7.95 -22.48
CA LYS A 192 11.19 7.01 -22.24
C LYS A 192 11.67 5.57 -22.01
N SER A 193 12.60 5.10 -22.83
CA SER A 193 13.17 3.74 -22.77
C SER A 193 13.90 3.51 -21.44
N LEU A 194 14.71 4.49 -21.03
CA LEU A 194 15.48 4.47 -19.80
C LEU A 194 14.55 4.53 -18.59
N THR A 195 13.53 5.40 -18.58
CA THR A 195 12.51 5.45 -17.49
C THR A 195 11.80 4.11 -17.31
N LEU A 196 11.40 3.45 -18.40
CA LEU A 196 10.76 2.12 -18.30
C LEU A 196 11.73 1.06 -17.79
N PHE A 197 12.97 1.08 -18.27
CA PHE A 197 14.00 0.16 -17.81
C PHE A 197 14.28 0.33 -16.32
N THR A 198 14.36 1.56 -15.82
CA THR A 198 14.61 1.83 -14.40
C THR A 198 13.47 1.38 -13.51
N LEU A 199 12.23 1.68 -13.86
CA LEU A 199 11.06 1.26 -13.10
C LEU A 199 10.91 -0.27 -13.12
N GLY A 200 11.07 -0.91 -14.29
CA GLY A 200 11.03 -2.36 -14.40
C GLY A 200 12.15 -3.05 -13.60
N GLY A 201 13.37 -2.51 -13.66
CA GLY A 201 14.49 -2.98 -12.85
C GLY A 201 14.25 -2.77 -11.34
N ALA A 202 13.65 -1.65 -10.95
CA ALA A 202 13.30 -1.33 -9.57
C ALA A 202 12.27 -2.31 -9.00
N VAL A 203 11.29 -2.77 -9.80
CA VAL A 203 10.38 -3.85 -9.42
C VAL A 203 11.14 -5.14 -9.10
N ALA A 204 12.08 -5.55 -9.96
CA ALA A 204 12.88 -6.75 -9.75
C ALA A 204 13.75 -6.63 -8.48
N VAL A 205 14.41 -5.50 -8.28
CA VAL A 205 15.24 -5.21 -7.09
C VAL A 205 14.40 -5.24 -5.82
N GLY A 206 13.25 -4.58 -5.82
CA GLY A 206 12.30 -4.60 -4.71
C GLY A 206 11.79 -6.01 -4.41
N ALA A 207 11.43 -6.77 -5.44
CA ALA A 207 10.99 -8.16 -5.30
C ALA A 207 12.08 -9.07 -4.73
N ILE A 208 13.35 -8.91 -5.15
CA ILE A 208 14.48 -9.66 -4.58
C ILE A 208 14.64 -9.30 -3.09
N ALA A 209 14.64 -8.01 -2.74
CA ALA A 209 14.73 -7.57 -1.34
C ALA A 209 13.55 -8.08 -0.49
N ALA A 210 12.34 -8.10 -1.06
CA ALA A 210 11.13 -8.59 -0.43
C ALA A 210 11.18 -10.09 -0.11
N ASN A 211 11.70 -10.90 -1.03
CA ASN A 211 11.72 -12.37 -0.92
C ASN A 211 12.95 -12.91 -0.17
N PHE A 212 14.11 -12.27 -0.34
CA PHE A 212 15.41 -12.76 0.16
C PHE A 212 16.01 -11.88 1.28
N GLY A 213 15.33 -10.79 1.65
CA GLY A 213 15.75 -9.90 2.73
C GLY A 213 15.95 -10.64 4.06
N ARG A 214 17.11 -10.43 4.70
CA ARG A 214 17.49 -11.10 5.95
C ARG A 214 16.74 -10.57 7.17
N THR A 215 16.22 -9.34 7.09
CA THR A 215 15.45 -8.72 8.16
C THR A 215 14.02 -8.44 7.71
N GLN A 216 13.07 -8.48 8.65
CA GLN A 216 11.67 -8.10 8.38
C GLN A 216 11.57 -6.68 7.82
N ARG A 217 12.35 -5.73 8.34
CA ARG A 217 12.37 -4.34 7.84
C ARG A 217 12.81 -4.26 6.38
N ALA A 218 13.86 -4.99 6.00
CA ALA A 218 14.32 -5.03 4.61
C ALA A 218 13.26 -5.62 3.68
N ARG A 219 12.54 -6.66 4.12
CA ARG A 219 11.46 -7.26 3.32
C ARG A 219 10.26 -6.33 3.17
N ILE A 220 9.85 -5.64 4.24
CA ILE A 220 8.77 -4.63 4.21
C ILE A 220 9.13 -3.52 3.23
N LEU A 221 10.34 -2.96 3.33
CA LEU A 221 10.80 -1.93 2.42
C LEU A 221 10.90 -2.44 0.97
N GLY A 222 11.33 -3.69 0.78
CA GLY A 222 11.36 -4.34 -0.54
C GLY A 222 9.96 -4.45 -1.17
N TRP A 223 8.95 -4.88 -0.39
CA TRP A 223 7.56 -4.95 -0.86
C TRP A 223 7.00 -3.57 -1.21
N LEU A 224 7.22 -2.56 -0.36
CA LEU A 224 6.79 -1.19 -0.63
C LEU A 224 7.45 -0.65 -1.90
N PHE A 225 8.76 -0.82 -2.03
CA PHE A 225 9.51 -0.34 -3.18
C PHE A 225 9.08 -1.05 -4.47
N ALA A 226 8.87 -2.37 -4.44
CA ALA A 226 8.37 -3.13 -5.58
C ALA A 226 6.96 -2.69 -5.99
N ALA A 227 6.05 -2.46 -5.03
CA ALA A 227 4.69 -2.02 -5.30
C ALA A 227 4.67 -0.64 -5.97
N VAL A 228 5.33 0.35 -5.37
CA VAL A 228 5.40 1.72 -5.93
C VAL A 228 6.07 1.73 -7.30
N SER A 229 7.15 0.96 -7.48
CA SER A 229 7.83 0.86 -8.78
C SER A 229 6.97 0.16 -9.83
N ALA A 230 6.15 -0.83 -9.45
CA ALA A 230 5.27 -1.53 -10.38
C ALA A 230 4.10 -0.67 -10.83
N GLU A 231 3.50 0.09 -9.91
CA GLU A 231 2.47 1.09 -10.22
C GLU A 231 3.05 2.17 -11.16
N GLY A 232 4.22 2.72 -10.82
CA GLY A 232 4.93 3.67 -11.67
C GLY A 232 5.28 3.10 -13.05
N PHE A 233 5.73 1.85 -13.12
CA PHE A 233 6.07 1.17 -14.37
C PHE A 233 4.85 1.07 -15.29
N VAL A 234 3.72 0.58 -14.78
CA VAL A 234 2.50 0.40 -15.58
C VAL A 234 1.92 1.74 -16.01
N LEU A 235 1.94 2.75 -15.14
CA LEU A 235 1.52 4.11 -15.47
C LEU A 235 2.40 4.69 -16.59
N THR A 236 3.73 4.58 -16.45
CA THR A 236 4.69 5.08 -17.44
C THR A 236 4.54 4.34 -18.77
N ALA A 237 4.33 3.02 -18.74
CA ALA A 237 4.12 2.21 -19.94
C ALA A 237 2.84 2.64 -20.68
N ALA A 238 1.75 2.90 -19.95
CA ALA A 238 0.51 3.40 -20.53
C ALA A 238 0.68 4.80 -21.15
N LEU A 239 1.39 5.71 -20.47
CA LEU A 239 1.70 7.04 -21.00
C LEU A 239 2.56 6.99 -22.28
N ILE A 240 3.55 6.09 -22.32
CA ILE A 240 4.39 5.90 -23.51
C ILE A 240 3.59 5.31 -24.67
N ALA A 241 2.62 4.42 -24.38
CA ALA A 241 1.69 3.88 -25.36
C ALA A 241 0.63 4.88 -25.82
N GLY A 242 0.57 6.09 -25.24
CA GLY A 242 -0.40 7.13 -25.60
C GLY A 242 -1.83 6.80 -25.13
N LEU A 243 -1.98 5.96 -24.11
CA LEU A 243 -3.28 5.63 -23.55
C LEU A 243 -3.80 6.77 -22.67
N ASP A 244 -5.13 6.95 -22.65
CA ASP A 244 -5.76 7.90 -21.74
C ASP A 244 -5.52 7.51 -20.27
N PRO A 245 -5.48 8.48 -19.33
CA PRO A 245 -5.29 8.22 -17.90
C PRO A 245 -6.28 7.19 -17.34
N ALA A 246 -7.52 7.20 -17.81
CA ALA A 246 -8.55 6.27 -17.38
C ALA A 246 -8.24 4.80 -17.74
N TRP A 247 -7.56 4.55 -18.87
CA TRP A 247 -7.11 3.20 -19.24
C TRP A 247 -5.90 2.75 -18.43
N SER A 248 -5.00 3.68 -18.08
CA SER A 248 -3.86 3.39 -17.20
C SER A 248 -4.29 2.96 -15.78
N ALA A 249 -5.45 3.46 -15.32
CA ALA A 249 -6.03 3.11 -14.03
C ALA A 249 -6.27 1.59 -13.88
N TYR A 250 -6.72 0.91 -14.94
CA TYR A 250 -6.90 -0.55 -14.91
C TYR A 250 -5.58 -1.29 -14.72
N GLY A 251 -4.49 -0.79 -15.31
CA GLY A 251 -3.16 -1.34 -15.12
C GLY A 251 -2.69 -1.21 -13.66
N VAL A 252 -2.88 -0.04 -13.06
CA VAL A 252 -2.58 0.20 -11.64
C VAL A 252 -3.43 -0.69 -10.74
N LEU A 253 -4.73 -0.83 -11.04
CA LEU A 253 -5.62 -1.72 -10.30
C LEU A 253 -5.17 -3.20 -10.42
N ALA A 254 -4.69 -3.62 -11.60
CA ALA A 254 -4.17 -4.97 -11.81
C ALA A 254 -2.93 -5.24 -10.96
N VAL A 255 -2.04 -4.25 -10.78
CA VAL A 255 -0.91 -4.36 -9.83
C VAL A 255 -1.43 -4.54 -8.40
N GLY A 256 -2.43 -3.76 -7.99
CA GLY A 256 -3.05 -3.89 -6.67
C GLY A 256 -3.68 -5.27 -6.44
N ALA A 257 -4.39 -5.79 -7.43
CA ALA A 257 -4.95 -7.14 -7.42
C ALA A 257 -3.85 -8.21 -7.33
N ALA A 258 -2.76 -8.07 -8.10
CA ALA A 258 -1.63 -8.98 -8.05
C ALA A 258 -0.98 -8.99 -6.67
N LEU A 259 -0.82 -7.84 -6.00
CA LEU A 259 -0.31 -7.77 -4.63
C LEU A 259 -1.21 -8.51 -3.64
N LEU A 260 -2.53 -8.40 -3.76
CA LEU A 260 -3.47 -9.15 -2.93
C LEU A 260 -3.41 -10.66 -3.19
N VAL A 261 -3.23 -11.07 -4.45
CA VAL A 261 -3.01 -12.49 -4.81
C VAL A 261 -1.68 -12.99 -4.22
N VAL A 262 -0.61 -12.22 -4.34
CA VAL A 262 0.71 -12.51 -3.77
C VAL A 262 0.61 -12.67 -2.25
N ALA A 263 -0.08 -11.75 -1.55
CA ALA A 263 -0.36 -11.87 -0.13
C ALA A 263 -1.13 -13.16 0.19
N ALA A 264 -2.09 -13.54 -0.66
CA ALA A 264 -2.90 -14.75 -0.47
C ALA A 264 -2.13 -16.06 -0.69
N VAL A 265 -1.30 -16.11 -1.74
CA VAL A 265 -0.64 -17.33 -2.22
C VAL A 265 0.66 -17.62 -1.48
N LEU A 266 1.46 -16.60 -1.13
CA LEU A 266 2.75 -16.85 -0.48
C LEU A 266 2.58 -17.49 0.91
N PRO A 267 3.06 -18.73 1.13
CA PRO A 267 2.88 -19.42 2.42
C PRO A 267 3.57 -18.69 3.59
N ARG A 268 4.64 -17.95 3.30
CA ARG A 268 5.37 -17.15 4.29
C ARG A 268 4.52 -16.01 4.86
N LEU A 269 3.78 -15.30 4.00
CA LEU A 269 2.91 -14.19 4.39
C LEU A 269 1.64 -14.66 5.12
N ARG A 270 1.38 -15.97 5.18
CA ARG A 270 0.29 -16.57 5.95
C ARG A 270 0.68 -16.88 7.40
N ARG A 271 1.97 -16.81 7.74
CA ARG A 271 2.45 -17.09 9.10
C ARG A 271 2.13 -15.91 10.02
N PRO A 272 1.73 -16.15 11.28
CA PRO A 272 1.39 -15.09 12.23
C PRO A 272 2.57 -14.15 12.51
N GLU A 273 3.80 -14.66 12.45
CA GLU A 273 5.04 -13.87 12.63
C GLU A 273 5.26 -12.81 11.53
N SER A 274 4.74 -13.07 10.32
CA SER A 274 4.86 -12.20 9.15
C SER A 274 3.65 -11.28 8.96
N TYR A 275 2.78 -11.13 9.97
CA TYR A 275 1.57 -10.30 9.87
C TYR A 275 1.86 -8.87 9.38
N ARG A 276 2.94 -8.24 9.88
CA ARG A 276 3.33 -6.89 9.44
C ARG A 276 3.73 -6.84 7.97
N GLU A 277 4.40 -7.87 7.46
CA GLU A 277 4.79 -7.95 6.05
C GLU A 277 3.56 -8.16 5.17
N ALA A 278 2.66 -9.05 5.56
CA ALA A 278 1.41 -9.30 4.85
C ALA A 278 0.53 -8.04 4.82
N ALA A 279 0.40 -7.36 5.96
CA ALA A 279 -0.34 -6.11 6.05
C ALA A 279 0.24 -5.05 5.12
N THR A 280 1.56 -4.90 5.03
CA THR A 280 2.19 -3.97 4.08
C THR A 280 1.78 -4.27 2.65
N VAL A 281 1.87 -5.53 2.20
CA VAL A 281 1.49 -5.92 0.83
C VAL A 281 0.02 -5.66 0.56
N GLU A 282 -0.85 -5.96 1.53
CA GLU A 282 -2.30 -5.73 1.41
C GLU A 282 -2.64 -4.24 1.35
N TRP A 283 -2.05 -3.42 2.21
CA TRP A 283 -2.24 -1.96 2.20
C TRP A 283 -1.69 -1.30 0.94
N SER A 284 -0.57 -1.79 0.39
CA SER A 284 -0.08 -1.36 -0.92
C SER A 284 -1.10 -1.70 -2.01
N GLY A 285 -1.68 -2.91 -1.99
CA GLY A 285 -2.73 -3.28 -2.93
C GLY A 285 -3.98 -2.40 -2.82
N TYR A 286 -4.40 -2.04 -1.61
CA TYR A 286 -5.51 -1.11 -1.38
C TYR A 286 -5.18 0.32 -1.82
N ALA A 287 -3.94 0.78 -1.61
CA ALA A 287 -3.48 2.08 -2.08
C ALA A 287 -3.50 2.16 -3.61
N ALA A 288 -3.06 1.10 -4.31
CA ALA A 288 -3.13 1.02 -5.77
C ALA A 288 -4.56 1.21 -6.29
N ALA A 289 -5.57 0.64 -5.62
CA ALA A 289 -6.96 0.83 -5.99
C ALA A 289 -7.45 2.28 -5.81
N LEU A 290 -7.00 2.97 -4.74
CA LEU A 290 -7.30 4.39 -4.55
C LEU A 290 -6.63 5.25 -5.63
N ILE A 291 -5.39 4.94 -6.01
CA ILE A 291 -4.67 5.63 -7.09
C ILE A 291 -5.39 5.40 -8.43
N ALA A 292 -5.78 4.17 -8.74
CA ALA A 292 -6.56 3.85 -9.94
C ALA A 292 -7.87 4.64 -9.99
N LEU A 293 -8.60 4.70 -8.87
CA LEU A 293 -9.84 5.47 -8.78
C LEU A 293 -9.61 6.97 -9.01
N ALA A 294 -8.53 7.52 -8.45
CA ALA A 294 -8.16 8.92 -8.63
C ALA A 294 -7.80 9.23 -10.10
N LEU A 295 -7.11 8.33 -10.80
CA LEU A 295 -6.76 8.48 -12.22
C LEU A 295 -7.99 8.48 -13.15
N ALA A 296 -9.06 7.83 -12.75
CA ALA A 296 -10.30 7.73 -13.53
C ALA A 296 -11.40 8.70 -13.06
N PHE A 297 -11.13 9.56 -12.07
CA PHE A 297 -12.16 10.34 -11.36
C PHE A 297 -13.07 11.16 -12.27
N ASP A 298 -12.51 11.78 -13.32
CA ASP A 298 -13.26 12.63 -14.26
C ASP A 298 -14.12 11.83 -15.26
N GLN A 299 -13.99 10.50 -15.29
CA GLN A 299 -14.68 9.63 -16.25
C GLN A 299 -15.57 8.60 -15.52
N PRO A 300 -16.85 8.89 -15.28
CA PRO A 300 -17.71 8.07 -14.43
C PRO A 300 -17.88 6.63 -14.93
N GLY A 301 -17.78 6.39 -16.25
CA GLY A 301 -17.83 5.04 -16.83
C GLY A 301 -16.67 4.15 -16.41
N HIS A 302 -15.46 4.71 -16.39
CA HIS A 302 -14.25 4.01 -15.96
C HIS A 302 -14.27 3.78 -14.45
N VAL A 303 -14.77 4.75 -13.67
CA VAL A 303 -14.98 4.60 -12.22
C VAL A 303 -15.91 3.42 -11.91
N ALA A 304 -17.03 3.28 -12.62
CA ALA A 304 -17.94 2.16 -12.45
C ALA A 304 -17.24 0.82 -12.72
N GLY A 305 -16.50 0.72 -13.83
CA GLY A 305 -15.75 -0.49 -14.18
C GLY A 305 -14.65 -0.84 -13.17
N LEU A 306 -13.93 0.17 -12.67
CA LEU A 306 -12.88 -0.02 -11.65
C LEU A 306 -13.48 -0.47 -10.31
N LEU A 307 -14.61 0.08 -9.89
CA LEU A 307 -15.30 -0.33 -8.67
C LEU A 307 -15.83 -1.77 -8.76
N ALA A 308 -16.37 -2.18 -9.91
CA ALA A 308 -16.77 -3.57 -10.13
C ALA A 308 -15.55 -4.51 -10.10
N ALA A 309 -14.49 -4.18 -10.84
CA ALA A 309 -13.26 -4.98 -10.84
C ALA A 309 -12.64 -5.07 -9.43
N TRP A 310 -12.63 -3.96 -8.69
CA TRP A 310 -12.15 -3.93 -7.32
C TRP A 310 -13.05 -4.73 -6.36
N GLY A 311 -14.37 -4.65 -6.53
CA GLY A 311 -15.33 -5.44 -5.79
C GLY A 311 -15.09 -6.93 -5.94
N ALA A 312 -14.86 -7.41 -7.17
CA ALA A 312 -14.47 -8.78 -7.44
C ALA A 312 -13.15 -9.16 -6.73
N VAL A 313 -12.13 -8.31 -6.80
CA VAL A 313 -10.83 -8.54 -6.14
C VAL A 313 -10.99 -8.63 -4.61
N LEU A 314 -11.75 -7.71 -4.00
CA LEU A 314 -12.05 -7.74 -2.57
C LEU A 314 -12.87 -8.97 -2.17
N GLY A 315 -13.80 -9.39 -3.03
CA GLY A 315 -14.61 -10.60 -2.85
C GLY A 315 -13.73 -11.85 -2.79
N VAL A 316 -12.85 -12.03 -3.77
CA VAL A 316 -11.86 -13.12 -3.79
C VAL A 316 -10.91 -13.03 -2.58
N ALA A 317 -10.44 -11.83 -2.25
CA ALA A 317 -9.59 -11.62 -1.08
C ALA A 317 -10.31 -12.03 0.22
N SER A 318 -11.62 -11.77 0.36
CA SER A 318 -12.40 -12.13 1.54
C SER A 318 -12.47 -13.65 1.77
N ALA A 319 -12.40 -14.47 0.71
CA ALA A 319 -12.46 -15.93 0.80
C ALA A 319 -11.18 -16.59 1.36
N ARG A 320 -10.12 -15.82 1.62
CA ARG A 320 -8.82 -16.34 2.08
C ARG A 320 -8.91 -17.05 3.46
N PRO A 321 -8.46 -18.32 3.57
CA PRO A 321 -8.40 -19.03 4.85
C PRO A 321 -7.34 -18.43 5.80
N GLY A 322 -7.70 -18.21 7.07
CA GLY A 322 -6.79 -17.75 8.12
C GLY A 322 -6.87 -16.26 8.49
N ARG A 323 -7.78 -15.48 7.89
CA ARG A 323 -8.08 -14.10 8.31
C ARG A 323 -8.97 -14.04 9.55
N ARG A 324 -8.88 -12.96 10.31
CA ARG A 324 -9.79 -12.70 11.45
C ARG A 324 -11.22 -12.54 10.94
N ALA A 325 -12.19 -13.00 11.72
CA ALA A 325 -13.61 -12.95 11.33
C ALA A 325 -14.09 -11.52 11.02
N LEU A 326 -13.57 -10.52 11.75
CA LEU A 326 -13.89 -9.10 11.52
C LEU A 326 -13.34 -8.61 10.17
N GLU A 327 -12.07 -8.87 9.87
CA GLU A 327 -11.42 -8.46 8.61
C GLU A 327 -12.08 -9.11 7.38
N ARG A 328 -12.44 -10.40 7.48
CA ARG A 328 -13.19 -11.08 6.42
C ARG A 328 -14.53 -10.39 6.18
N ARG A 329 -15.23 -10.04 7.26
CA ARG A 329 -16.54 -9.39 7.19
C ARG A 329 -16.43 -7.99 6.60
N THR A 330 -15.42 -7.20 6.97
CA THR A 330 -15.21 -5.86 6.39
C THR A 330 -14.91 -5.92 4.90
N LEU A 331 -14.07 -6.85 4.45
CA LEU A 331 -13.76 -7.00 3.01
C LEU A 331 -14.96 -7.49 2.21
N PHE A 332 -15.75 -8.41 2.77
CA PHE A 332 -16.98 -8.87 2.14
C PHE A 332 -18.00 -7.74 1.97
N TRP A 333 -18.23 -6.93 3.02
CA TRP A 333 -19.12 -5.77 2.92
C TRP A 333 -18.58 -4.68 2.00
N ALA A 334 -17.25 -4.46 1.99
CA ALA A 334 -16.63 -3.52 1.07
C ALA A 334 -16.79 -3.95 -0.39
N SER A 335 -16.61 -5.25 -0.68
CA SER A 335 -16.84 -5.85 -2.00
C SER A 335 -18.29 -5.64 -2.47
N ILE A 336 -19.27 -5.96 -1.62
CA ILE A 336 -20.69 -5.75 -1.93
C ILE A 336 -20.98 -4.27 -2.18
N LEU A 337 -20.46 -3.37 -1.33
CA LEU A 337 -20.68 -1.94 -1.48
C LEU A 337 -20.09 -1.41 -2.78
N SER A 338 -18.85 -1.82 -3.14
CA SER A 338 -18.23 -1.42 -4.40
C SER A 338 -19.02 -1.89 -5.62
N GLU A 339 -19.55 -3.12 -5.60
CA GLU A 339 -20.40 -3.64 -6.68
C GLU A 339 -21.71 -2.87 -6.81
N ILE A 340 -22.39 -2.59 -5.69
CA ILE A 340 -23.63 -1.82 -5.68
C ILE A 340 -23.38 -0.41 -6.26
N VAL A 341 -22.32 0.27 -5.81
CA VAL A 341 -21.97 1.60 -6.30
C VAL A 341 -21.59 1.58 -7.78
N ALA A 342 -20.84 0.57 -8.22
CA ALA A 342 -20.51 0.38 -9.63
C ALA A 342 -21.76 0.25 -10.50
N TRP A 343 -22.71 -0.60 -10.10
CA TRP A 343 -23.97 -0.78 -10.82
C TRP A 343 -24.84 0.47 -10.81
N TRP A 344 -24.89 1.22 -9.71
CA TRP A 344 -25.59 2.51 -9.65
C TRP A 344 -24.99 3.53 -10.61
N LEU A 345 -23.67 3.66 -10.63
CA LEU A 345 -22.98 4.53 -11.59
C LEU A 345 -23.27 4.10 -13.03
N PHE A 346 -23.19 2.79 -13.32
CA PHE A 346 -23.47 2.27 -14.66
C PHE A 346 -24.91 2.58 -15.12
N MET A 347 -25.89 2.42 -14.23
CA MET A 347 -27.28 2.80 -14.50
C MET A 347 -27.47 4.30 -14.70
N ALA A 348 -26.76 5.13 -13.92
CA ALA A 348 -26.82 6.59 -14.06
C ALA A 348 -26.21 7.08 -15.38
N ILE A 349 -25.12 6.46 -15.83
CA ILE A 349 -24.39 6.85 -17.05
C ILE A 349 -25.13 6.38 -18.31
N SER A 350 -25.81 5.24 -18.24
CA SER A 350 -26.47 4.65 -19.41
C SER A 350 -27.77 5.35 -19.82
N GLU A 351 -28.10 6.52 -19.22
CA GLU A 351 -29.33 7.31 -19.42
C GLU A 351 -30.58 6.44 -19.65
N VAL A 352 -30.72 5.37 -18.86
CA VAL A 352 -31.82 4.43 -19.07
C VAL A 352 -33.10 5.14 -18.64
N ALA A 353 -33.97 5.41 -19.61
CA ALA A 353 -35.24 6.12 -19.43
C ALA A 353 -36.16 5.50 -18.33
N LEU A 354 -35.89 4.27 -17.92
CA LEU A 354 -36.53 3.55 -16.80
C LEU A 354 -35.47 2.86 -15.92
N PRO A 355 -34.84 3.57 -14.98
CA PRO A 355 -33.90 2.99 -14.01
C PRO A 355 -34.55 1.84 -13.21
N GLU A 356 -35.87 1.89 -13.06
CA GLU A 356 -36.73 0.94 -12.34
C GLU A 356 -36.74 -0.46 -12.96
N ALA A 357 -36.56 -0.59 -14.28
CA ALA A 357 -36.57 -1.89 -14.96
C ALA A 357 -35.31 -2.73 -14.66
N TYR A 358 -34.21 -2.08 -14.28
CA TYR A 358 -32.91 -2.71 -14.05
C TYR A 358 -32.56 -2.84 -12.57
N THR A 359 -33.11 -2.00 -11.69
CA THR A 359 -32.94 -2.12 -10.23
C THR A 359 -33.83 -3.19 -9.59
N LEU A 360 -35.05 -3.41 -10.12
CA LEU A 360 -36.00 -4.40 -9.62
C LEU A 360 -35.50 -5.85 -9.67
N PRO A 361 -34.89 -6.35 -10.76
CA PRO A 361 -34.33 -7.70 -10.81
C PRO A 361 -33.16 -7.88 -9.84
N PHE A 362 -32.36 -6.85 -9.65
CA PHE A 362 -31.20 -6.87 -8.74
C PHE A 362 -31.63 -6.85 -7.27
N ALA A 363 -32.65 -6.05 -6.94
CA ALA A 363 -33.30 -6.05 -5.64
C ALA A 363 -34.00 -7.40 -5.35
N ALA A 364 -34.64 -7.99 -6.37
CA ALA A 364 -35.26 -9.31 -6.26
C ALA A 364 -34.22 -10.43 -6.07
N LEU A 365 -33.08 -10.37 -6.78
CA LEU A 365 -31.95 -11.29 -6.60
C LEU A 365 -31.31 -11.14 -5.22
N ALA A 366 -31.07 -9.93 -4.74
CA ALA A 366 -30.55 -9.68 -3.40
C ALA A 366 -31.52 -10.17 -2.30
N LEU A 367 -32.84 -10.00 -2.51
CA LEU A 367 -33.87 -10.57 -1.64
C LEU A 367 -33.87 -12.10 -1.68
N LEU A 368 -33.73 -12.72 -2.85
CA LEU A 368 -33.67 -14.17 -3.02
C LEU A 368 -32.43 -14.76 -2.36
N VAL A 369 -31.26 -14.12 -2.51
CA VAL A 369 -30.01 -14.52 -1.85
C VAL A 369 -30.17 -14.40 -0.33
N GLY A 370 -30.69 -13.29 0.17
CA GLY A 370 -31.01 -13.12 1.60
C GLY A 370 -32.00 -14.16 2.13
N LEU A 371 -32.97 -14.59 1.31
CA LEU A 371 -33.96 -15.61 1.65
C LEU A 371 -33.35 -17.02 1.72
N VAL A 372 -32.46 -17.35 0.79
CA VAL A 372 -31.75 -18.64 0.74
C VAL A 372 -30.75 -18.74 1.88
N GLU A 373 -30.04 -17.66 2.19
CA GLU A 373 -29.01 -17.63 3.22
C GLU A 373 -29.61 -17.71 4.64
N LEU A 374 -30.80 -17.13 4.86
CA LEU A 374 -31.56 -17.32 6.10
C LEU A 374 -32.07 -18.76 6.29
N ARG A 375 -32.41 -19.46 5.19
CA ARG A 375 -32.84 -20.86 5.25
C ARG A 375 -31.69 -21.82 5.57
N GLN A 376 -30.47 -21.46 5.20
CA GLN A 376 -29.28 -22.28 5.45
C GLN A 376 -28.64 -22.01 6.82
N ARG A 377 -28.85 -20.82 7.42
CA ARG A 377 -28.27 -20.44 8.72
C ARG A 377 -29.24 -19.62 9.60
N PRO A 378 -30.05 -20.28 10.45
CA PRO A 378 -31.06 -19.62 11.29
C PRO A 378 -30.49 -18.72 12.41
N ASP A 379 -29.18 -18.74 12.65
CA ASP A 379 -28.50 -17.96 13.70
C ASP A 379 -28.09 -16.53 13.25
N LEU A 380 -28.36 -16.14 11.99
CA LEU A 380 -27.99 -14.82 11.46
C LEU A 380 -29.05 -13.75 11.78
N SER A 381 -28.61 -12.55 12.19
CA SER A 381 -29.51 -11.45 12.52
C SER A 381 -30.16 -10.88 11.25
N SER A 382 -31.47 -10.61 11.31
CA SER A 382 -32.26 -10.09 10.19
C SER A 382 -31.73 -8.77 9.60
N TRP A 383 -31.02 -7.98 10.41
CA TRP A 383 -30.36 -6.74 9.98
C TRP A 383 -29.16 -6.98 9.06
N THR A 384 -28.39 -8.04 9.32
CA THR A 384 -27.24 -8.39 8.48
C THR A 384 -27.63 -9.04 7.16
N ALA A 385 -28.79 -9.70 7.10
CA ALA A 385 -29.26 -10.37 5.91
C ALA A 385 -30.06 -9.43 4.97
N TYR A 386 -30.93 -8.58 5.52
CA TYR A 386 -31.87 -7.79 4.71
C TYR A 386 -31.56 -6.29 4.67
N GLY A 387 -30.89 -5.74 5.68
CA GLY A 387 -30.65 -4.30 5.79
C GLY A 387 -29.98 -3.70 4.54
N PRO A 388 -28.85 -4.26 4.08
CA PRO A 388 -28.15 -3.74 2.91
C PRO A 388 -28.92 -3.89 1.60
N ALA A 389 -29.62 -5.01 1.41
CA ALA A 389 -30.46 -5.25 0.23
C ALA A 389 -31.66 -4.30 0.17
N LEU A 390 -32.30 -4.04 1.32
CA LEU A 390 -33.44 -3.13 1.42
C LEU A 390 -33.01 -1.67 1.27
N VAL A 391 -31.87 -1.28 1.84
CA VAL A 391 -31.29 0.06 1.64
C VAL A 391 -30.93 0.27 0.17
N ALA A 392 -30.31 -0.73 -0.48
CA ALA A 392 -29.97 -0.69 -1.89
C ALA A 392 -31.20 -0.61 -2.83
N ALA A 393 -32.32 -1.22 -2.44
CA ALA A 393 -33.56 -1.21 -3.22
C ALA A 393 -34.39 0.07 -3.05
N PHE A 394 -34.47 0.61 -1.82
CA PHE A 394 -35.41 1.70 -1.51
C PHE A 394 -34.79 3.09 -1.54
N VAL A 395 -33.51 3.26 -1.16
CA VAL A 395 -32.90 4.59 -1.06
C VAL A 395 -32.80 5.30 -2.43
N PRO A 396 -32.38 4.64 -3.54
CA PRO A 396 -32.35 5.28 -4.85
C PRO A 396 -33.73 5.75 -5.30
N THR A 397 -34.73 4.90 -5.15
CA THR A 397 -36.11 5.16 -5.58
C THR A 397 -36.74 6.28 -4.74
N LEU A 398 -36.42 6.34 -3.44
CA LEU A 398 -36.86 7.42 -2.56
C LEU A 398 -36.19 8.76 -2.91
N VAL A 399 -34.88 8.78 -3.22
CA VAL A 399 -34.17 10.01 -3.62
C VAL A 399 -34.66 10.54 -4.96
N ILE A 400 -34.96 9.66 -5.91
CA ILE A 400 -35.52 10.04 -7.22
C ILE A 400 -36.94 10.59 -7.06
N ALA A 401 -37.79 9.93 -6.27
CA ALA A 401 -39.16 10.39 -6.00
C ALA A 401 -39.21 11.74 -5.27
N LEU A 402 -38.23 12.03 -4.40
CA LEU A 402 -38.15 13.29 -3.64
C LEU A 402 -37.57 14.47 -4.44
N ARG A 403 -36.83 14.23 -5.54
CA ARG A 403 -36.13 15.28 -6.32
C ARG A 403 -36.81 15.64 -7.64
N THR A 404 -37.68 14.77 -8.15
CA THR A 404 -38.40 15.00 -9.40
C THR A 404 -39.90 15.05 -9.10
N ASP A 405 -40.67 15.89 -9.81
CA ASP A 405 -42.14 15.74 -9.90
C ASP A 405 -42.44 14.42 -10.67
N ALA A 406 -42.02 13.30 -10.09
CA ALA A 406 -42.17 11.98 -10.63
C ALA A 406 -43.67 11.67 -10.64
N GLY A 407 -44.26 11.53 -11.83
CA GLY A 407 -45.69 11.34 -12.00
C GLY A 407 -46.31 10.30 -11.06
N THR A 408 -47.60 10.49 -10.76
CA THR A 408 -48.43 9.76 -9.79
C THR A 408 -48.28 8.23 -9.77
N THR A 409 -47.86 7.61 -10.88
CA THR A 409 -47.66 6.16 -11.00
C THR A 409 -46.41 5.65 -10.26
N ARG A 410 -45.32 6.43 -10.22
CA ARG A 410 -44.06 6.05 -9.54
C ARG A 410 -44.19 6.07 -8.03
N GLU A 411 -44.87 7.09 -7.51
CA GLU A 411 -45.13 7.23 -6.07
C GLU A 411 -46.07 6.12 -5.57
N VAL A 412 -47.07 5.72 -6.37
CA VAL A 412 -47.96 4.58 -6.07
C VAL A 412 -47.21 3.25 -6.04
N LEU A 413 -46.30 2.99 -6.98
CA LEU A 413 -45.49 1.76 -6.99
C LEU A 413 -44.51 1.69 -5.81
N LEU A 414 -43.94 2.82 -5.41
CA LEU A 414 -43.05 2.91 -4.25
C LEU A 414 -43.81 2.65 -2.94
N ILE A 415 -45.02 3.23 -2.79
CA ILE A 415 -45.90 2.97 -1.64
C ILE A 415 -46.35 1.50 -1.63
N LEU A 416 -46.74 0.94 -2.77
CA LEU A 416 -47.13 -0.48 -2.87
C LEU A 416 -45.97 -1.42 -2.55
N GLY A 417 -44.75 -1.13 -3.02
CA GLY A 417 -43.54 -1.87 -2.69
C GLY A 417 -43.19 -1.79 -1.21
N ALA A 418 -43.23 -0.59 -0.62
CA ALA A 418 -42.95 -0.37 0.79
C ALA A 418 -43.99 -1.08 1.69
N VAL A 419 -45.28 -0.97 1.37
CA VAL A 419 -46.36 -1.69 2.07
C VAL A 419 -46.21 -3.21 1.91
N GLY A 420 -45.82 -3.69 0.73
CA GLY A 420 -45.51 -5.11 0.49
C GLY A 420 -44.39 -5.62 1.41
N THR A 421 -43.34 -4.83 1.61
CA THR A 421 -42.24 -5.19 2.52
C THR A 421 -42.62 -5.11 4.01
N VAL A 422 -43.52 -4.20 4.40
CA VAL A 422 -44.11 -4.16 5.75
C VAL A 422 -44.95 -5.40 5.99
N ILE A 423 -45.80 -5.80 5.03
CA ILE A 423 -46.63 -7.02 5.13
C ILE A 423 -45.75 -8.27 5.21
N PHE A 424 -44.66 -8.32 4.43
CA PHE A 424 -43.70 -9.41 4.47
C PHE A 424 -42.94 -9.47 5.81
N GLY A 425 -42.48 -8.33 6.33
CA GLY A 425 -41.84 -8.22 7.64
C GLY A 425 -42.78 -8.59 8.80
N ALA A 426 -44.04 -8.18 8.71
CA ALA A 426 -45.08 -8.52 9.68
C ALA A 426 -45.44 -10.02 9.68
N ARG A 427 -45.51 -10.65 8.49
CA ARG A 427 -45.79 -12.09 8.37
C ARG A 427 -44.62 -12.97 8.80
N THR A 428 -43.39 -12.55 8.54
CA THR A 428 -42.18 -13.31 8.88
C THR A 428 -41.62 -13.01 10.28
N ARG A 429 -42.21 -12.06 11.01
CA ARG A 429 -41.74 -11.54 12.32
C ARG A 429 -40.30 -11.03 12.31
N GLN A 430 -39.86 -10.47 11.19
CA GLN A 430 -38.48 -9.95 11.04
C GLN A 430 -38.48 -8.43 11.15
N GLN A 431 -37.57 -7.88 11.96
CA GLN A 431 -37.55 -6.46 12.31
C GLN A 431 -37.03 -5.56 11.18
N ALA A 432 -36.02 -5.98 10.42
CA ALA A 432 -35.42 -5.15 9.37
C ALA A 432 -36.38 -4.80 8.20
N PRO A 433 -37.17 -5.74 7.64
CA PRO A 433 -38.15 -5.42 6.59
C PRO A 433 -39.29 -4.53 7.09
N LEU A 434 -39.71 -4.71 8.35
CA LEU A 434 -40.80 -3.95 8.95
C LEU A 434 -40.41 -2.48 9.19
N VAL A 435 -39.21 -2.24 9.72
CA VAL A 435 -38.72 -0.89 10.06
C VAL A 435 -38.34 -0.09 8.82
N ILE A 436 -37.67 -0.72 7.84
CA ILE A 436 -37.28 -0.03 6.61
C ILE A 436 -38.52 0.22 5.73
N GLY A 437 -39.40 -0.77 5.59
CA GLY A 437 -40.66 -0.60 4.87
C GLY A 437 -41.56 0.46 5.49
N SER A 438 -41.65 0.55 6.83
CA SER A 438 -42.47 1.56 7.49
C SER A 438 -41.89 2.96 7.36
N ALA A 439 -40.57 3.13 7.51
CA ALA A 439 -39.90 4.40 7.33
C ALA A 439 -40.07 4.95 5.91
N VAL A 440 -39.88 4.09 4.89
CA VAL A 440 -40.06 4.46 3.47
C VAL A 440 -41.53 4.80 3.19
N THR A 441 -42.48 4.06 3.75
CA THR A 441 -43.92 4.34 3.59
C THR A 441 -44.29 5.69 4.21
N VAL A 442 -43.78 6.02 5.41
CA VAL A 442 -44.05 7.30 6.08
C VAL A 442 -43.48 8.46 5.28
N ILE A 443 -42.25 8.36 4.82
CA ILE A 443 -41.58 9.43 4.07
C ILE A 443 -42.26 9.64 2.70
N ALA A 444 -42.60 8.56 1.99
CA ALA A 444 -43.31 8.63 0.72
C ALA A 444 -44.75 9.17 0.87
N ALA A 445 -45.46 8.76 1.92
CA ALA A 445 -46.81 9.27 2.19
C ALA A 445 -46.81 10.75 2.59
N LEU A 446 -45.79 11.21 3.33
CA LEU A 446 -45.65 12.62 3.68
C LEU A 446 -45.37 13.48 2.44
N HIS A 447 -44.52 12.99 1.53
CA HIS A 447 -44.19 13.67 0.29
C HIS A 447 -45.40 13.78 -0.65
N ALA A 448 -46.14 12.68 -0.85
CA ALA A 448 -47.38 12.66 -1.62
C ALA A 448 -48.44 13.65 -1.07
N LEU A 449 -48.48 13.81 0.26
CA LEU A 449 -49.40 14.75 0.93
C LEU A 449 -49.04 16.22 0.67
N ILE A 450 -47.75 16.53 0.50
CA ILE A 450 -47.24 17.89 0.31
C ILE A 450 -47.29 18.31 -1.16
N VAL A 451 -47.05 17.38 -2.09
CA VAL A 451 -46.91 17.68 -3.54
C VAL A 451 -48.23 17.59 -4.31
N VAL A 452 -49.12 16.62 -4.00
CA VAL A 452 -50.23 16.30 -4.91
C VAL A 452 -51.55 17.00 -4.57
N GLY A 453 -51.73 17.55 -3.35
CA GLY A 453 -52.84 18.45 -2.98
C GLY A 453 -54.29 17.92 -3.08
N LEU A 454 -54.55 16.77 -3.72
CA LEU A 454 -55.83 16.07 -3.85
C LEU A 454 -55.53 14.56 -3.72
N SER A 455 -56.28 13.70 -3.03
CA SER A 455 -57.56 13.78 -2.36
C SER A 455 -57.63 12.54 -1.45
N TRP A 456 -58.42 12.58 -0.38
CA TRP A 456 -58.53 11.58 0.70
C TRP A 456 -58.78 10.11 0.27
N LEU A 457 -58.94 9.82 -1.02
CA LEU A 457 -59.23 8.51 -1.59
C LEU A 457 -58.10 7.48 -1.44
N ILE A 458 -56.83 7.89 -1.39
CA ILE A 458 -55.68 6.97 -1.21
C ILE A 458 -55.51 6.57 0.27
N LEU A 459 -55.98 7.41 1.20
CA LEU A 459 -55.88 7.15 2.64
C LEU A 459 -56.91 6.10 3.12
N ILE A 460 -58.04 5.99 2.44
CA ILE A 460 -59.14 5.06 2.79
C ILE A 460 -58.70 3.58 2.74
N PRO A 461 -58.08 3.05 1.66
CA PRO A 461 -57.66 1.65 1.63
C PRO A 461 -56.51 1.34 2.60
N VAL A 462 -55.60 2.30 2.84
CA VAL A 462 -54.49 2.15 3.81
C VAL A 462 -55.04 2.13 5.24
N GLY A 463 -55.98 3.03 5.57
CA GLY A 463 -56.69 3.05 6.84
C GLY A 463 -57.53 1.79 7.07
N LEU A 464 -58.23 1.30 6.03
CA LEU A 464 -59.04 0.08 6.09
C LEU A 464 -58.16 -1.17 6.33
N LEU A 465 -56.99 -1.25 5.67
CA LEU A 465 -56.01 -2.31 5.88
C LEU A 465 -55.45 -2.28 7.31
N LEU A 466 -55.07 -1.11 7.82
CA LEU A 466 -54.59 -0.97 9.20
C LEU A 466 -55.67 -1.32 10.23
N MET A 467 -56.94 -0.99 9.94
CA MET A 467 -58.07 -1.32 10.80
C MET A 467 -58.39 -2.82 10.78
N LEU A 468 -58.34 -3.47 9.61
CA LEU A 468 -58.50 -4.93 9.50
C LEU A 468 -57.38 -5.67 10.23
N PHE A 469 -56.13 -5.24 10.05
CA PHE A 469 -54.98 -5.87 10.71
C PHE A 469 -54.94 -5.60 12.22
N GLY A 470 -55.35 -4.42 12.66
CA GLY A 470 -55.55 -4.09 14.08
C GLY A 470 -56.63 -4.96 14.73
N ALA A 471 -57.78 -5.12 14.06
CA ALA A 471 -58.87 -5.97 14.54
C ALA A 471 -58.48 -7.46 14.61
N THR A 472 -57.68 -7.95 13.66
CA THR A 472 -57.29 -9.36 13.62
C THR A 472 -56.26 -9.73 14.69
N ASN A 473 -55.35 -8.81 15.03
CA ASN A 473 -54.37 -9.02 16.11
C ASN A 473 -55.00 -9.00 17.51
N GLU A 474 -56.00 -8.14 17.72
CA GLU A 474 -56.76 -8.07 18.97
C GLU A 474 -57.56 -9.36 19.21
N SER A 475 -58.15 -9.94 18.15
CA SER A 475 -58.89 -11.21 18.25
C SER A 475 -58.00 -12.39 18.69
N ARG A 476 -56.76 -12.45 18.18
CA ARG A 476 -55.80 -13.51 18.52
C ARG A 476 -55.23 -13.36 19.93
N ARG A 477 -55.00 -12.12 20.39
CA ARG A 477 -54.60 -11.85 21.77
C ARG A 477 -55.65 -12.32 22.77
N ARG A 478 -56.91 -11.98 22.53
CA ARG A 478 -58.04 -12.41 23.38
C ARG A 478 -58.23 -13.92 23.37
N THR A 479 -57.97 -14.58 22.24
CA THR A 479 -58.05 -16.06 22.18
C THR A 479 -56.91 -16.69 22.97
N GLN A 480 -55.67 -16.19 22.86
CA GLN A 480 -54.54 -16.70 23.63
C GLN A 480 -54.65 -16.43 25.13
N GLU A 481 -55.22 -15.29 25.54
CA GLU A 481 -55.49 -15.00 26.94
C GLU A 481 -56.58 -15.92 27.51
N ARG A 482 -57.63 -16.23 26.74
CA ARG A 482 -58.64 -17.23 27.11
C ARG A 482 -58.04 -18.64 27.23
N TRP A 483 -57.17 -19.06 26.32
CA TRP A 483 -56.47 -20.34 26.44
C TRP A 483 -55.55 -20.41 27.65
N ARG A 484 -54.83 -19.32 27.97
CA ARG A 484 -53.97 -19.24 29.17
C ARG A 484 -54.77 -19.24 30.46
N ALA A 485 -55.94 -18.60 30.48
CA ALA A 485 -56.86 -18.64 31.61
C ALA A 485 -57.41 -20.06 31.85
N VAL A 486 -57.78 -20.78 30.78
CA VAL A 486 -58.25 -22.17 30.87
C VAL A 486 -57.15 -23.13 31.32
N THR A 487 -55.91 -22.95 30.86
CA THR A 487 -54.76 -23.78 31.32
C THR A 487 -54.27 -23.46 32.73
N ARG A 488 -54.70 -22.34 33.34
CA ARG A 488 -54.40 -22.00 34.75
C ARG A 488 -55.49 -22.46 35.73
N MET A 489 -56.64 -22.92 35.22
CA MET A 489 -57.76 -23.44 36.01
C MET A 489 -57.83 -24.98 36.03
N ARG A 490 -56.95 -25.67 35.29
CA ARG A 490 -56.58 -27.07 35.53
C ARG A 490 -55.28 -27.09 36.32
#